data_AF-A0A8D7F7I8-F1
#
_entry.id   AF-A0A8D7F7I8-F1
#
_cell.length_a   1.000
_cell.length_b   1.000
_cell.length_c   1.000
_cell.angle_alpha   90.00
_cell.angle_beta   90.00
_cell.angle_gamma   90.00
#
_symmetry.space_group_name_H-M   'P 1'
#
loop_
_entity.id
_entity.type
_entity.pdbx_description
1 polymer ?
#
loop_
_entity_poly.entity_id
_entity_poly.type
_entity_poly.pdbx_seq_one_letter_code
_entity_poly.pdbx_strand_id
1 'polypeptide(L)'
;MTLSSVGLPLPLLGVPFRLPPRSVFAFQKPNFSPNHHLLLLRQVENKMASSSSFSSSCSWTCNRCTFVNPPSQKSSCQICLSPIPIPSSLPSSSSSSVTSEVFRWSCRACTFSNPADAAACEVCGTTAALPSPSSASRLASLLSDLEPEPHELAHPDIGRVFLPLLRCGAKRPPPSTSPETKLRRAATSHKLPRAHEEQQKQQVAVNAPSPALGNVGENPKRCIIKILSYNVWFREDLELRRRMQGLGDLIEQNSPDFICLQEVTPSIYEIFQESNWLKHYKCSVPQHLSTERPYFCMQMSKLPMKGFSCIPFTNSVMGRELCLADIDVGGSKKLIVATSHLESPCPAPPRWDQMYSKERVAQAKEAINLLKDSPNAIFAGDMNWDDKLDGAFPLPDGWIDAWLELRPGENGWTYDTKANQMLSGNRTLQKRLDRFMCNLHDFKVDGIEMIGVEAIPGLSYCKEKKVRKVFKKLVLPVLPSDHYGLLLTISSL
;
A
#
# COMPACT_ATOMS: atom_id res chain seq x y z
N MET A 1 -73.72 16.63 27.85
CA MET A 1 -74.14 15.25 27.49
C MET A 1 -72.96 14.62 26.78
N THR A 2 -72.20 13.64 27.27
CA THR A 2 -72.41 12.63 28.32
C THR A 2 -71.05 12.12 28.81
N LEU A 3 -70.87 12.12 30.15
CA LEU A 3 -70.26 11.13 31.09
C LEU A 3 -68.88 10.49 30.79
N SER A 4 -67.93 10.17 31.71
CA SER A 4 -67.68 10.34 33.16
C SER A 4 -66.98 9.07 33.72
N SER A 5 -65.78 9.21 34.33
CA SER A 5 -65.38 8.63 35.65
C SER A 5 -65.12 7.10 35.79
N VAL A 6 -64.33 6.49 36.70
CA VAL A 6 -63.50 6.82 37.89
C VAL A 6 -62.76 5.50 38.32
N GLY A 7 -61.63 5.56 39.02
CA GLY A 7 -61.21 4.46 39.93
C GLY A 7 -59.71 4.36 40.32
N LEU A 8 -59.38 4.79 41.55
CA LEU A 8 -58.16 4.54 42.38
C LEU A 8 -58.51 3.48 43.49
N PRO A 9 -57.66 3.05 44.46
CA PRO A 9 -56.18 2.97 44.64
C PRO A 9 -55.60 1.65 45.31
N LEU A 10 -54.26 1.52 45.36
CA LEU A 10 -53.33 0.89 46.38
C LEU A 10 -53.46 -0.62 46.81
N PRO A 11 -52.36 -1.34 47.14
CA PRO A 11 -51.61 -1.14 48.40
C PRO A 11 -50.07 -1.29 48.38
N LEU A 12 -49.47 -0.89 49.51
CA LEU A 12 -48.06 -0.87 49.93
C LEU A 12 -47.49 -2.25 50.30
N LEU A 13 -46.15 -2.38 50.18
CA LEU A 13 -45.14 -3.15 50.96
C LEU A 13 -43.92 -3.31 50.02
N GLY A 14 -42.64 -3.09 50.32
CA GLY A 14 -41.88 -2.82 51.53
C GLY A 14 -40.45 -3.36 51.30
N VAL A 15 -39.42 -2.60 51.70
CA VAL A 15 -38.04 -3.01 52.05
C VAL A 15 -36.96 -3.08 50.94
N PRO A 16 -35.75 -2.50 51.16
CA PRO A 16 -34.71 -2.27 50.15
C PRO A 16 -33.60 -3.34 50.14
N PHE A 17 -32.97 -3.54 48.97
CA PHE A 17 -31.72 -4.30 48.86
C PHE A 17 -30.51 -3.43 49.22
N ARG A 18 -29.88 -3.74 50.36
CA ARG A 18 -28.55 -3.24 50.77
C ARG A 18 -27.44 -4.06 50.10
N LEU A 19 -26.45 -3.38 49.54
CA LEU A 19 -25.07 -3.88 49.40
C LEU A 19 -24.34 -3.71 50.73
N PRO A 20 -23.53 -4.70 51.17
CA PRO A 20 -22.20 -4.38 51.70
C PRO A 20 -21.16 -5.53 51.47
N PRO A 21 -19.90 -5.44 51.93
CA PRO A 21 -18.88 -4.44 51.60
C PRO A 21 -17.52 -5.08 51.19
N ARG A 22 -16.57 -4.24 50.78
CA ARG A 22 -15.14 -4.57 50.61
C ARG A 22 -14.50 -5.01 51.94
N SER A 23 -13.61 -6.00 51.89
CA SER A 23 -12.57 -6.24 52.91
C SER A 23 -11.17 -6.21 52.27
N VAL A 24 -10.30 -5.44 52.93
CA VAL A 24 -8.86 -5.29 52.74
C VAL A 24 -8.16 -6.21 53.76
N PHE A 25 -6.82 -6.35 53.65
CA PHE A 25 -5.82 -7.01 54.53
C PHE A 25 -5.33 -8.36 54.00
N ALA A 26 -4.05 -8.74 54.06
CA ALA A 26 -2.79 -8.06 54.34
C ALA A 26 -1.65 -9.00 53.89
N PHE A 27 -0.48 -8.43 53.66
CA PHE A 27 0.78 -9.14 53.43
C PHE A 27 1.15 -10.08 54.59
N GLN A 28 1.59 -11.29 54.26
CA GLN A 28 2.45 -12.10 55.12
C GLN A 28 3.51 -12.80 54.25
N LYS A 29 4.78 -12.44 54.48
CA LYS A 29 5.95 -13.17 53.97
C LYS A 29 6.10 -14.50 54.71
N PRO A 30 6.70 -15.50 54.07
CA PRO A 30 7.67 -16.36 54.73
C PRO A 30 9.07 -16.19 54.12
N ASN A 31 10.06 -16.01 55.01
CA ASN A 31 11.50 -16.14 54.74
C ASN A 31 11.93 -17.61 54.92
N PHE A 32 13.17 -17.92 54.50
CA PHE A 32 13.95 -19.17 54.52
C PHE A 32 13.87 -20.00 53.23
N SER A 33 14.93 -20.54 52.62
CA SER A 33 16.40 -20.38 52.62
C SER A 33 16.89 -21.24 51.42
N PRO A 34 18.00 -20.92 50.72
CA PRO A 34 18.27 -21.42 49.37
C PRO A 34 19.04 -22.74 49.40
N ASN A 35 18.42 -23.85 49.01
CA ASN A 35 19.12 -25.08 48.62
C ASN A 35 18.16 -26.04 47.91
N HIS A 36 17.77 -25.74 46.67
CA HIS A 36 17.17 -26.74 45.76
C HIS A 36 17.31 -26.35 44.28
N HIS A 37 18.40 -25.67 43.90
CA HIS A 37 18.65 -25.22 42.53
C HIS A 37 19.74 -26.02 41.77
N LEU A 38 20.11 -27.20 42.26
CA LEU A 38 20.92 -28.18 41.53
C LEU A 38 20.29 -29.55 41.76
N LEU A 39 19.41 -29.99 40.85
CA LEU A 39 19.08 -31.40 40.55
C LEU A 39 17.90 -31.57 39.56
N LEU A 40 17.42 -30.50 38.92
CA LEU A 40 16.40 -30.56 37.85
C LEU A 40 16.86 -30.01 36.49
N LEU A 41 18.18 -29.86 36.31
CA LEU A 41 18.83 -29.49 35.03
C LEU A 41 19.73 -30.61 34.48
N ARG A 42 19.42 -31.88 34.75
CA ARG A 42 20.22 -33.01 34.25
C ARG A 42 19.45 -34.25 33.77
N GLN A 43 18.15 -34.12 33.50
CA GLN A 43 17.30 -35.24 33.04
C GLN A 43 16.40 -34.95 31.82
N VAL A 44 16.71 -33.91 31.02
CA VAL A 44 16.03 -33.71 29.71
C VAL A 44 17.00 -33.71 28.52
N GLU A 45 18.27 -34.07 28.73
CA GLU A 45 19.30 -34.01 27.67
C GLU A 45 19.74 -35.36 27.06
N ASN A 46 19.07 -36.48 27.35
CA ASN A 46 19.43 -37.75 26.71
C ASN A 46 18.23 -38.69 26.51
N LYS A 47 17.43 -38.42 25.48
CA LYS A 47 16.64 -39.43 24.75
C LYS A 47 16.08 -38.82 23.47
N MET A 48 16.82 -38.99 22.37
CA MET A 48 16.36 -39.19 20.98
C MET A 48 17.53 -38.90 20.03
N ALA A 49 18.56 -39.74 20.12
CA ALA A 49 19.49 -39.95 19.01
C ALA A 49 19.03 -41.23 18.30
N SER A 50 18.15 -41.09 17.31
CA SER A 50 18.00 -42.06 16.21
C SER A 50 17.03 -41.51 15.15
N SER A 51 17.57 -41.33 13.94
CA SER A 51 16.88 -41.33 12.64
C SER A 51 15.66 -40.40 12.45
N SER A 52 15.90 -39.20 11.93
CA SER A 52 14.98 -38.57 10.99
C SER A 52 15.74 -37.76 9.94
N SER A 53 15.64 -38.23 8.71
CA SER A 53 16.07 -37.54 7.50
C SER A 53 15.32 -36.21 7.39
N PHE A 54 16.05 -35.10 7.52
CA PHE A 54 15.53 -33.75 7.27
C PHE A 54 15.10 -33.64 5.80
N SER A 55 13.80 -33.71 5.55
CA SER A 55 13.21 -33.31 4.27
C SER A 55 13.26 -31.79 4.17
N SER A 56 13.99 -31.29 3.18
CA SER A 56 14.16 -29.87 2.88
C SER A 56 12.81 -29.26 2.47
N SER A 57 12.15 -28.54 3.38
CA SER A 57 10.89 -27.85 3.09
C SER A 57 11.16 -26.54 2.37
N CYS A 58 11.41 -26.60 1.06
CA CYS A 58 11.64 -25.41 0.25
C CYS A 58 10.31 -24.71 -0.06
N SER A 59 10.28 -23.38 0.13
CA SER A 59 9.26 -22.51 -0.47
C SER A 59 9.19 -22.74 -1.99
N TRP A 60 8.01 -22.65 -2.59
CA TRP A 60 7.83 -22.90 -4.03
C TRP A 60 7.29 -21.66 -4.74
N THR A 61 7.81 -21.40 -5.93
CA THR A 61 7.39 -20.26 -6.76
C THR A 61 6.20 -20.66 -7.61
N CYS A 62 5.11 -19.89 -7.56
CA CYS A 62 3.97 -20.13 -8.43
C CYS A 62 4.33 -19.95 -9.90
N ASN A 63 4.03 -20.93 -10.75
CA ASN A 63 4.29 -20.83 -12.19
C ASN A 63 3.36 -19.83 -12.92
N ARG A 64 2.28 -19.38 -12.26
CA ARG A 64 1.29 -18.47 -12.86
C ARG A 64 1.46 -17.01 -12.44
N CYS A 65 1.68 -16.75 -11.15
CA CYS A 65 1.87 -15.39 -10.64
C CYS A 65 3.24 -15.13 -10.01
N THR A 66 4.14 -16.12 -10.01
CA THR A 66 5.53 -16.01 -9.51
C THR A 66 5.67 -15.69 -8.02
N PHE A 67 4.58 -15.69 -7.26
CA PHE A 67 4.63 -15.56 -5.81
C PHE A 67 5.38 -16.73 -5.18
N VAL A 68 6.24 -16.42 -4.21
CA VAL A 68 6.99 -17.42 -3.44
C VAL A 68 6.11 -17.87 -2.28
N ASN A 69 5.49 -19.03 -2.44
CA ASN A 69 4.62 -19.60 -1.42
C ASN A 69 5.46 -20.14 -0.26
N PRO A 70 5.04 -19.89 1.00
CA PRO A 70 5.73 -20.42 2.17
C PRO A 70 5.62 -21.96 2.23
N PRO A 71 6.52 -22.65 2.95
CA PRO A 71 6.50 -24.12 3.08
C PRO A 71 5.22 -24.70 3.70
N SER A 72 4.43 -23.88 4.40
CA SER A 72 3.11 -24.23 4.93
C SER A 72 2.04 -24.42 3.85
N GLN A 73 2.23 -23.83 2.67
CA GLN A 73 1.25 -23.85 1.58
C GLN A 73 1.51 -25.02 0.62
N LYS A 74 0.64 -26.03 0.67
CA LYS A 74 0.93 -27.36 0.10
C LYS A 74 0.13 -27.73 -1.17
N SER A 75 -0.90 -26.97 -1.54
CA SER A 75 -1.84 -27.38 -2.60
C SER A 75 -2.02 -26.35 -3.71
N SER A 76 -2.05 -25.06 -3.39
CA SER A 76 -2.29 -23.99 -4.37
C SER A 76 -1.55 -22.71 -4.01
N CYS A 77 -1.35 -21.82 -4.98
CA CYS A 77 -0.69 -20.55 -4.73
C CYS A 77 -1.57 -19.64 -3.87
N GLN A 78 -1.00 -19.04 -2.82
CA GLN A 78 -1.69 -18.12 -1.92
C GLN A 78 -2.25 -16.88 -2.63
N ILE A 79 -1.65 -16.45 -3.75
CA ILE A 79 -2.04 -15.23 -4.46
C ILE A 79 -3.06 -15.50 -5.57
N CYS A 80 -2.87 -16.54 -6.38
CA CYS A 80 -3.69 -16.77 -7.57
C CYS A 80 -4.39 -18.14 -7.61
N LEU A 81 -4.34 -18.87 -6.48
CA LEU A 81 -4.98 -20.19 -6.26
C LEU A 81 -4.57 -21.28 -7.25
N SER A 82 -3.53 -21.05 -8.06
CA SER A 82 -3.07 -22.02 -9.05
C SER A 82 -2.36 -23.19 -8.37
N PRO A 83 -2.61 -24.44 -8.79
CA PRO A 83 -2.11 -25.63 -8.10
C PRO A 83 -0.57 -25.68 -8.11
N ILE A 84 -0.01 -26.36 -7.10
CA ILE A 84 1.44 -26.59 -7.01
C ILE A 84 1.93 -27.40 -8.23
N PRO A 85 3.03 -26.99 -8.91
CA PRO A 85 3.60 -27.78 -10.00
C PRO A 85 4.16 -29.10 -9.45
N ILE A 86 3.62 -30.24 -9.86
CA ILE A 86 4.17 -31.55 -9.53
C ILE A 86 5.37 -31.81 -10.46
N PRO A 87 6.59 -32.07 -9.95
CA PRO A 87 7.68 -32.51 -10.79
C PRO A 87 7.38 -33.91 -11.34
N SER A 88 7.31 -34.03 -12.66
CA SER A 88 7.16 -35.30 -13.38
C SER A 88 8.44 -36.14 -13.23
N SER A 89 8.43 -37.08 -12.29
CA SER A 89 9.41 -38.17 -12.25
C SER A 89 8.95 -39.33 -13.14
N LEU A 90 9.89 -39.87 -13.92
CA LEU A 90 9.77 -41.02 -14.82
C LEU A 90 9.14 -42.27 -14.17
N PRO A 91 8.59 -43.21 -14.98
CA PRO A 91 7.63 -44.20 -14.53
C PRO A 91 8.31 -45.39 -13.83
N SER A 92 7.75 -45.79 -12.71
CA SER A 92 7.97 -47.12 -12.12
C SER A 92 6.77 -48.00 -12.45
N SER A 93 7.07 -49.13 -13.05
CA SER A 93 6.18 -50.16 -13.56
C SER A 93 5.38 -50.84 -12.45
N SER A 94 4.06 -50.82 -12.57
CA SER A 94 3.18 -51.95 -12.19
C SER A 94 1.73 -51.66 -12.59
N SER A 95 1.33 -52.26 -13.72
CA SER A 95 0.04 -52.89 -14.01
C SER A 95 -1.20 -52.47 -13.20
N SER A 96 -2.19 -51.85 -13.89
CA SER A 96 -3.47 -52.49 -14.24
C SER A 96 -4.45 -51.51 -14.90
N SER A 97 -5.21 -52.03 -15.88
CA SER A 97 -6.39 -51.50 -16.57
C SER A 97 -6.27 -50.31 -17.55
N VAL A 98 -6.37 -50.69 -18.82
CA VAL A 98 -6.60 -49.90 -20.03
C VAL A 98 -7.95 -49.18 -19.96
N THR A 99 -7.95 -47.85 -20.12
CA THR A 99 -9.00 -47.12 -20.85
C THR A 99 -8.34 -46.01 -21.67
N SER A 100 -8.75 -45.91 -22.93
CA SER A 100 -8.16 -45.07 -23.97
C SER A 100 -7.99 -43.60 -23.55
N GLU A 101 -6.77 -43.06 -23.64
CA GLU A 101 -6.57 -41.62 -23.54
C GLU A 101 -7.22 -40.94 -24.75
N VAL A 102 -8.34 -40.27 -24.47
CA VAL A 102 -9.10 -39.49 -25.45
C VAL A 102 -8.26 -38.25 -25.78
N PHE A 103 -7.65 -38.23 -26.96
CA PHE A 103 -7.05 -37.02 -27.49
C PHE A 103 -8.10 -35.89 -27.49
N ARG A 104 -7.70 -34.68 -27.09
CA ARG A 104 -8.56 -33.49 -27.07
C ARG A 104 -7.88 -32.36 -27.84
N TRP A 105 -8.62 -31.56 -28.59
CA TRP A 105 -8.11 -30.39 -29.30
C TRP A 105 -8.58 -29.09 -28.64
N SER A 106 -7.66 -28.14 -28.49
CA SER A 106 -7.99 -26.82 -27.94
C SER A 106 -8.59 -25.93 -29.03
N CYS A 107 -9.77 -25.37 -28.76
CA CYS A 107 -10.41 -24.42 -29.65
C CYS A 107 -9.53 -23.19 -29.89
N ARG A 108 -9.32 -22.80 -31.15
CA ARG A 108 -8.52 -21.62 -31.48
C ARG A 108 -9.18 -20.29 -31.12
N ALA A 109 -10.51 -20.27 -30.98
CA ALA A 109 -11.26 -19.05 -30.66
C ALA A 109 -11.45 -18.85 -29.15
N CYS A 110 -11.76 -19.91 -28.39
CA CYS A 110 -12.08 -19.80 -26.97
C CYS A 110 -11.24 -20.68 -26.05
N THR A 111 -10.26 -21.41 -26.58
CA THR A 111 -9.34 -22.32 -25.85
C THR A 111 -9.98 -23.49 -25.13
N PHE A 112 -11.30 -23.69 -25.28
CA PHE A 112 -11.99 -24.84 -24.72
C PHE A 112 -11.45 -26.15 -25.29
N SER A 113 -11.21 -27.13 -24.43
CA SER A 113 -10.65 -28.43 -24.80
C SER A 113 -11.78 -29.35 -25.26
N ASN A 114 -11.89 -29.60 -26.56
CA ASN A 114 -12.92 -30.44 -27.18
C ASN A 114 -12.42 -31.88 -27.37
N PRO A 115 -13.30 -32.89 -27.36
CA PRO A 115 -12.96 -34.26 -27.77
C PRO A 115 -12.32 -34.33 -29.17
N ALA A 116 -11.43 -35.28 -29.44
CA ALA A 116 -10.73 -35.42 -30.73
C ALA A 116 -11.66 -35.64 -31.93
N ASP A 117 -12.85 -36.19 -31.73
CA ASP A 117 -13.86 -36.44 -32.74
C ASP A 117 -14.85 -35.28 -32.94
N ALA A 118 -14.79 -34.24 -32.10
CA ALA A 118 -15.64 -33.07 -32.22
C ALA A 118 -15.22 -32.21 -33.43
N ALA A 119 -16.08 -32.16 -34.46
CA ALA A 119 -15.84 -31.37 -35.69
C ALA A 119 -15.95 -29.84 -35.47
N ALA A 120 -16.62 -29.42 -34.40
CA ALA A 120 -16.76 -28.02 -34.00
C ALA A 120 -16.73 -27.89 -32.46
N CYS A 121 -16.34 -26.72 -31.99
CA CYS A 121 -16.20 -26.47 -30.56
C CYS A 121 -17.56 -26.43 -29.87
N GLU A 122 -17.73 -27.20 -28.80
CA GLU A 122 -18.98 -27.30 -28.04
C GLU A 122 -19.44 -25.98 -27.42
N VAL A 123 -18.49 -25.09 -27.12
CA VAL A 123 -18.78 -23.81 -26.44
C VAL A 123 -19.08 -22.67 -27.40
N CYS A 124 -18.45 -22.64 -28.58
CA CYS A 124 -18.51 -21.48 -29.47
C CYS A 124 -18.76 -21.81 -30.95
N GLY A 125 -18.91 -23.09 -31.30
CA GLY A 125 -19.21 -23.54 -32.67
C GLY A 125 -18.04 -23.44 -33.67
N THR A 126 -16.85 -23.01 -33.25
CA THR A 126 -15.69 -22.88 -34.14
C THR A 126 -15.20 -24.25 -34.62
N THR A 127 -15.04 -24.45 -35.92
CA THR A 127 -14.68 -25.75 -36.53
C THR A 127 -13.22 -26.17 -36.26
N ALA A 128 -12.99 -27.48 -36.15
CA ALA A 128 -11.65 -28.06 -35.97
C ALA A 128 -10.83 -27.96 -37.27
N ALA A 129 -9.60 -27.45 -37.20
CA ALA A 129 -8.70 -27.36 -38.35
C ALA A 129 -7.82 -28.62 -38.42
N LEU A 130 -8.14 -29.56 -39.32
CA LEU A 130 -7.24 -30.68 -39.66
C LEU A 130 -6.24 -30.26 -40.77
N PRO A 131 -4.96 -30.66 -40.70
CA PRO A 131 -4.02 -30.50 -41.81
C PRO A 131 -4.17 -31.63 -42.85
N SER A 132 -4.15 -31.27 -44.14
CA SER A 132 -4.10 -32.19 -45.28
C SER A 132 -2.68 -32.78 -45.47
N PRO A 133 -2.53 -34.03 -45.97
CA PRO A 133 -1.25 -34.70 -46.05
C PRO A 133 -0.53 -34.40 -47.38
N SER A 134 0.30 -33.35 -47.43
CA SER A 134 1.29 -33.19 -48.51
C SER A 134 2.37 -32.15 -48.17
N SER A 135 3.35 -32.52 -47.34
CA SER A 135 4.71 -31.90 -47.34
C SER A 135 5.69 -32.55 -46.34
N ALA A 136 5.48 -33.81 -45.97
CA ALA A 136 6.47 -34.59 -45.21
C ALA A 136 7.22 -35.55 -46.14
N SER A 137 8.09 -35.02 -47.00
CA SER A 137 9.17 -35.80 -47.60
C SER A 137 10.26 -34.85 -48.10
N ARG A 138 11.36 -34.80 -47.35
CA ARG A 138 12.73 -34.33 -47.68
C ARG A 138 13.39 -33.72 -46.44
N LEU A 139 13.65 -34.51 -45.41
CA LEU A 139 14.64 -34.15 -44.37
C LEU A 139 15.05 -35.38 -43.55
N ALA A 140 15.39 -36.45 -44.25
CA ALA A 140 16.07 -37.62 -43.68
C ALA A 140 17.16 -38.07 -44.65
N SER A 141 18.23 -37.28 -44.75
CA SER A 141 19.54 -37.74 -45.22
C SER A 141 20.57 -36.69 -44.85
N LEU A 142 21.66 -37.16 -44.24
CA LEU A 142 22.92 -36.48 -43.93
C LEU A 142 23.02 -35.81 -42.55
N LEU A 143 23.20 -36.66 -41.53
CA LEU A 143 24.08 -36.36 -40.40
C LEU A 143 25.18 -37.44 -40.37
N SER A 144 26.39 -37.09 -40.82
CA SER A 144 27.63 -37.78 -40.46
C SER A 144 28.78 -36.78 -40.53
N ASP A 145 29.53 -36.76 -39.42
CA ASP A 145 30.93 -36.39 -39.26
C ASP A 145 31.35 -34.92 -38.99
N LEU A 146 32.41 -34.85 -38.18
CA LEU A 146 32.84 -33.83 -37.21
C LEU A 146 33.87 -32.82 -37.80
N GLU A 147 33.76 -31.54 -37.35
CA GLU A 147 34.74 -30.43 -37.05
C GLU A 147 36.12 -30.29 -37.78
N PRO A 148 36.88 -29.14 -37.75
CA PRO A 148 36.67 -27.79 -37.15
C PRO A 148 37.06 -26.52 -38.02
N GLU A 149 36.56 -25.32 -37.62
CA GLU A 149 37.10 -23.91 -37.69
C GLU A 149 37.68 -23.27 -39.00
N PRO A 150 37.89 -21.92 -39.14
CA PRO A 150 37.13 -20.72 -38.72
C PRO A 150 36.90 -19.67 -39.87
N HIS A 151 36.24 -18.54 -39.53
CA HIS A 151 36.16 -17.22 -40.21
C HIS A 151 34.95 -16.84 -41.12
N GLU A 152 34.10 -16.00 -40.50
CA GLU A 152 33.67 -14.64 -40.92
C GLU A 152 32.62 -14.35 -42.03
N LEU A 153 31.59 -13.57 -41.60
CA LEU A 153 30.64 -12.66 -42.30
C LEU A 153 29.41 -13.34 -42.98
N ALA A 154 28.12 -12.95 -42.76
CA ALA A 154 27.51 -11.72 -42.25
C ALA A 154 25.99 -11.86 -41.82
N HIS A 155 25.57 -11.01 -40.86
CA HIS A 155 24.23 -10.38 -40.57
C HIS A 155 22.97 -11.19 -40.12
N PRO A 156 21.93 -10.60 -39.44
CA PRO A 156 21.76 -9.29 -38.77
C PRO A 156 21.21 -9.33 -37.30
N ASP A 157 21.05 -8.12 -36.73
CA ASP A 157 20.70 -7.71 -35.36
C ASP A 157 19.37 -8.17 -34.73
N ILE A 158 19.35 -8.30 -33.38
CA ILE A 158 18.45 -7.61 -32.41
C ILE A 158 18.84 -7.99 -30.96
N GLY A 159 19.03 -6.97 -30.09
CA GLY A 159 18.65 -7.08 -28.67
C GLY A 159 19.72 -7.01 -27.57
N ARG A 160 20.72 -6.12 -27.64
CA ARG A 160 21.58 -5.78 -26.48
C ARG A 160 21.34 -4.35 -25.98
N VAL A 161 20.97 -4.22 -24.69
CA VAL A 161 20.90 -2.93 -23.99
C VAL A 161 22.05 -2.85 -22.98
N PHE A 162 23.14 -2.23 -23.41
CA PHE A 162 24.06 -1.49 -22.53
C PHE A 162 24.86 -0.53 -23.41
N LEU A 163 24.70 0.78 -23.19
CA LEU A 163 25.77 1.74 -23.46
C LEU A 163 25.86 2.74 -22.28
N PRO A 164 27.08 2.97 -21.77
CA PRO A 164 27.41 4.05 -20.86
C PRO A 164 27.62 5.35 -21.65
N LEU A 165 27.09 6.48 -21.17
CA LEU A 165 27.45 7.79 -21.71
C LEU A 165 28.69 8.32 -21.00
N LEU A 166 29.82 8.37 -21.74
CA LEU A 166 30.98 9.19 -21.41
C LEU A 166 30.84 10.59 -22.00
N ARG A 167 31.54 11.52 -21.34
CA ARG A 167 31.47 12.98 -21.39
C ARG A 167 31.80 13.58 -22.78
N CYS A 168 30.99 14.56 -23.20
CA CYS A 168 31.44 15.57 -24.15
C CYS A 168 32.12 16.73 -23.41
N GLY A 169 33.39 16.97 -23.73
CA GLY A 169 34.09 18.19 -23.36
C GLY A 169 33.73 19.31 -24.35
N ALA A 170 33.29 20.45 -23.84
CA ALA A 170 33.27 21.71 -24.57
C ALA A 170 33.92 22.78 -23.70
N LYS A 171 35.09 23.25 -24.15
CA LYS A 171 35.79 24.43 -23.64
C LYS A 171 34.96 25.67 -24.00
N ARG A 172 34.73 26.57 -23.04
CA ARG A 172 34.51 28.00 -23.32
C ARG A 172 35.34 28.87 -22.37
N PRO A 173 35.83 30.05 -22.83
CA PRO A 173 36.89 30.82 -22.19
C PRO A 173 36.36 31.84 -21.14
N PRO A 174 37.25 32.44 -20.33
CA PRO A 174 36.87 33.34 -19.24
C PRO A 174 36.58 34.77 -19.74
N PRO A 175 35.78 35.58 -19.00
CA PRO A 175 35.64 36.99 -19.31
C PRO A 175 36.84 37.78 -18.77
N SER A 176 37.45 38.57 -19.65
CA SER A 176 38.49 39.55 -19.39
C SER A 176 37.90 40.91 -18.97
N THR A 177 38.73 41.69 -18.28
CA THR A 177 38.48 43.00 -17.68
C THR A 177 38.87 44.19 -18.58
N SER A 178 37.97 45.19 -18.68
CA SER A 178 38.18 46.69 -18.74
C SER A 178 38.72 47.36 -20.04
N PRO A 179 38.68 48.73 -20.23
CA PRO A 179 38.06 49.84 -19.46
C PRO A 179 37.36 50.99 -20.30
N GLU A 180 36.89 52.06 -19.60
CA GLU A 180 36.61 53.47 -20.01
C GLU A 180 35.26 53.85 -20.72
N THR A 181 34.51 54.95 -20.44
CA THR A 181 34.66 56.16 -19.59
C THR A 181 33.30 56.89 -19.34
N LYS A 182 33.21 57.66 -18.23
CA LYS A 182 32.46 58.95 -17.98
C LYS A 182 30.89 58.87 -17.93
N LEU A 183 30.15 59.47 -16.99
CA LEU A 183 30.32 60.70 -16.20
C LEU A 183 29.20 60.87 -15.10
N ARG A 184 29.58 61.29 -13.87
CA ARG A 184 28.82 62.09 -12.83
C ARG A 184 27.52 61.50 -12.23
N ARG A 185 27.11 61.73 -10.97
CA ARG A 185 27.57 62.54 -9.80
C ARG A 185 26.80 62.04 -8.55
N ALA A 186 27.46 62.16 -7.38
CA ALA A 186 27.02 62.37 -5.98
C ALA A 186 25.51 62.23 -5.60
N ALA A 187 25.10 61.80 -4.40
CA ALA A 187 25.70 62.06 -3.09
C ALA A 187 25.18 61.10 -1.98
N THR A 188 26.12 60.74 -1.10
CA THR A 188 26.05 60.52 0.36
C THR A 188 24.70 60.58 1.10
N SER A 189 24.45 59.58 1.95
CA SER A 189 24.51 59.81 3.41
C SER A 189 24.72 58.53 4.22
N HIS A 190 25.74 58.60 5.07
CA HIS A 190 26.04 57.82 6.28
C HIS A 190 24.80 57.73 7.23
N LYS A 191 24.63 56.84 8.21
CA LYS A 191 25.53 56.11 9.12
C LYS A 191 24.68 55.12 9.96
N LEU A 192 25.23 53.94 10.30
CA LEU A 192 24.83 53.02 11.39
C LEU A 192 25.36 53.54 12.77
N PRO A 193 25.27 52.82 13.93
CA PRO A 193 24.13 52.22 14.66
C PRO A 193 24.22 52.45 16.21
N ARG A 194 23.26 51.93 17.01
CA ARG A 194 23.33 51.42 18.44
C ARG A 194 22.00 51.72 19.17
N ALA A 195 21.27 50.72 19.68
CA ALA A 195 21.47 49.96 20.94
C ALA A 195 21.27 50.80 22.22
N HIS A 196 20.18 50.56 22.95
CA HIS A 196 20.16 50.32 24.41
C HIS A 196 18.79 49.84 24.89
N GLU A 197 18.85 49.06 25.97
CA GLU A 197 17.79 48.48 26.80
C GLU A 197 16.84 49.51 27.40
N GLU A 198 15.63 49.09 27.82
CA GLU A 198 15.22 49.15 29.23
C GLU A 198 13.86 48.48 29.50
N GLN A 199 13.75 47.96 30.71
CA GLN A 199 12.64 47.23 31.33
C GLN A 199 11.71 48.19 32.10
N GLN A 200 10.41 47.87 32.23
CA GLN A 200 9.56 48.01 33.45
C GLN A 200 8.09 47.64 33.10
N LYS A 201 7.53 46.56 33.65
CA LYS A 201 6.79 46.38 34.94
C LYS A 201 5.36 46.98 35.00
N GLN A 202 4.40 46.04 35.07
CA GLN A 202 3.20 45.96 35.94
C GLN A 202 2.18 47.12 36.00
N GLN A 203 0.90 46.83 35.72
CA GLN A 203 -0.10 46.64 36.78
C GLN A 203 -1.46 46.10 36.32
N VAL A 204 -2.04 45.33 37.24
CA VAL A 204 -3.38 44.75 37.26
C VAL A 204 -4.42 45.84 37.50
N ALA A 205 -5.54 45.80 36.79
CA ALA A 205 -6.77 46.48 37.19
C ALA A 205 -7.97 45.53 37.00
N VAL A 206 -8.56 45.17 38.13
CA VAL A 206 -9.84 44.49 38.27
C VAL A 206 -10.94 45.46 37.88
N ASN A 207 -11.84 45.07 36.98
CA ASN A 207 -13.18 45.67 36.90
C ASN A 207 -14.14 44.68 36.20
N ALA A 208 -15.12 44.20 36.95
CA ALA A 208 -16.35 43.64 36.41
C ALA A 208 -17.31 44.79 36.07
N PRO A 209 -18.13 44.64 35.01
CA PRO A 209 -19.55 44.85 35.20
C PRO A 209 -20.45 43.79 34.55
N SER A 210 -21.64 43.70 35.14
CA SER A 210 -22.84 42.88 34.92
C SER A 210 -23.39 42.77 33.47
N PRO A 211 -24.39 41.89 33.22
CA PRO A 211 -24.57 41.20 31.95
C PRO A 211 -25.39 42.03 30.96
N ALA A 212 -24.86 42.18 29.75
CA ALA A 212 -25.61 42.64 28.59
C ALA A 212 -25.82 41.46 27.64
N LEU A 213 -27.08 41.10 27.48
CA LEU A 213 -27.60 40.19 26.46
C LEU A 213 -27.18 40.71 25.08
N GLY A 214 -26.26 40.00 24.43
CA GLY A 214 -25.82 40.28 23.07
C GLY A 214 -25.28 39.00 22.46
N ASN A 215 -26.05 38.42 21.55
CA ASN A 215 -25.60 37.33 20.68
C ASN A 215 -24.40 37.84 19.87
N VAL A 216 -23.19 37.59 20.38
CA VAL A 216 -21.99 37.61 19.56
C VAL A 216 -22.08 36.36 18.72
N GLY A 217 -22.47 36.51 17.46
CA GLY A 217 -22.41 35.43 16.49
C GLY A 217 -21.00 34.87 16.51
N GLU A 218 -20.84 33.67 17.07
CA GLU A 218 -19.61 32.91 16.92
C GLU A 218 -19.36 32.82 15.42
N ASN A 219 -18.26 33.43 14.96
CA ASN A 219 -17.75 33.13 13.63
C ASN A 219 -17.72 31.61 13.51
N PRO A 220 -18.39 31.02 12.51
CA PRO A 220 -18.48 29.56 12.42
C PRO A 220 -17.05 29.01 12.46
N LYS A 221 -16.76 28.19 13.49
CA LYS A 221 -15.44 27.59 13.67
C LYS A 221 -15.06 26.91 12.37
N ARG A 222 -13.98 27.39 11.74
CA ARG A 222 -13.42 26.81 10.53
C ARG A 222 -13.17 25.32 10.79
N CYS A 223 -13.86 24.47 10.03
CA CYS A 223 -13.71 23.02 10.13
C CYS A 223 -12.41 22.64 9.43
N ILE A 224 -11.45 22.10 10.18
CA ILE A 224 -10.19 21.56 9.65
C ILE A 224 -10.32 20.05 9.63
N ILE A 225 -9.94 19.44 8.50
CA ILE A 225 -9.99 17.99 8.31
C ILE A 225 -8.62 17.51 7.85
N LYS A 226 -8.09 16.50 8.54
CA LYS A 226 -6.86 15.79 8.17
C LYS A 226 -7.18 14.44 7.55
N ILE A 227 -6.61 14.16 6.39
CA ILE A 227 -6.84 12.94 5.62
C ILE A 227 -5.50 12.28 5.35
N LEU A 228 -5.32 11.06 5.83
CA LEU A 228 -4.11 10.27 5.62
C LEU A 228 -4.31 9.27 4.48
N SER A 229 -3.34 9.16 3.57
CA SER A 229 -3.21 8.04 2.64
C SER A 229 -1.89 7.30 2.89
N TYR A 230 -1.93 5.97 3.01
CA TYR A 230 -0.74 5.17 3.32
C TYR A 230 -0.83 3.73 2.76
N ASN A 231 0.04 3.36 1.80
CA ASN A 231 0.26 1.96 1.44
C ASN A 231 1.11 1.27 2.53
N VAL A 232 0.53 0.30 3.23
CA VAL A 232 1.13 -0.29 4.45
C VAL A 232 2.14 -1.40 4.16
N TRP A 233 2.30 -1.76 2.89
CA TRP A 233 3.14 -2.84 2.40
C TRP A 233 2.77 -4.22 2.93
N PHE A 234 2.15 -5.04 2.07
CA PHE A 234 1.68 -6.39 2.41
C PHE A 234 2.81 -7.40 2.69
N ARG A 235 4.08 -6.97 2.73
CA ARG A 235 5.22 -7.85 2.94
C ARG A 235 5.33 -8.29 4.39
N GLU A 236 4.69 -9.40 4.71
CA GLU A 236 4.52 -9.89 6.09
C GLU A 236 5.76 -10.56 6.70
N ASP A 237 6.73 -11.01 5.89
CA ASP A 237 7.97 -11.64 6.39
C ASP A 237 8.94 -10.66 7.07
N LEU A 238 8.67 -9.35 6.98
CA LEU A 238 9.55 -8.29 7.47
C LEU A 238 8.89 -7.51 8.61
N GLU A 239 9.23 -7.87 9.85
CA GLU A 239 8.89 -7.16 11.09
C GLU A 239 7.42 -6.69 11.19
N LEU A 240 6.48 -7.48 10.67
CA LEU A 240 5.08 -7.09 10.45
C LEU A 240 4.44 -6.36 11.64
N ARG A 241 4.43 -6.99 12.82
CA ARG A 241 3.81 -6.41 14.03
C ARG A 241 4.46 -5.10 14.45
N ARG A 242 5.79 -5.01 14.35
CA ARG A 242 6.55 -3.81 14.71
C ARG A 242 6.34 -2.68 13.70
N ARG A 243 6.26 -3.01 12.40
CA ARG A 243 5.90 -2.05 11.34
C ARG A 243 4.50 -1.48 11.54
N MET A 244 3.52 -2.35 11.78
CA MET A 244 2.13 -1.93 11.99
C MET A 244 1.95 -1.16 13.29
N GLN A 245 2.72 -1.48 14.35
CA GLN A 245 2.80 -0.65 15.54
C GLN A 245 3.36 0.74 15.24
N GLY A 246 4.47 0.83 14.50
CA GLY A 246 5.05 2.12 14.09
C GLY A 246 4.09 2.96 13.22
N LEU A 247 3.29 2.33 12.36
CA LEU A 247 2.20 3.00 11.65
C LEU A 247 1.10 3.49 12.61
N GLY A 248 0.73 2.68 13.60
CA GLY A 248 -0.19 3.08 14.66
C GLY A 248 0.28 4.31 15.44
N ASP A 249 1.56 4.35 15.82
CA ASP A 249 2.18 5.49 16.51
C ASP A 249 2.08 6.78 15.65
N LEU A 250 2.31 6.67 14.33
CA LEU A 250 2.13 7.80 13.39
C LEU A 250 0.68 8.27 13.31
N ILE A 251 -0.29 7.34 13.31
CA ILE A 251 -1.72 7.65 13.30
C ILE A 251 -2.11 8.36 14.59
N GLU A 252 -1.66 7.87 15.75
CA GLU A 252 -1.93 8.50 17.05
C GLU A 252 -1.30 9.90 17.14
N GLN A 253 -0.05 10.06 16.70
CA GLN A 253 0.66 11.33 16.71
C GLN A 253 -0.03 12.39 15.84
N ASN A 254 -0.46 12.02 14.63
CA ASN A 254 -1.03 12.98 13.67
C ASN A 254 -2.54 13.16 13.83
N SER A 255 -3.20 12.19 14.47
CA SER A 255 -4.65 12.12 14.70
C SER A 255 -5.47 12.52 13.46
N PRO A 256 -5.30 11.83 12.31
CA PRO A 256 -6.10 12.12 11.12
C PRO A 256 -7.59 11.90 11.39
N ASP A 257 -8.44 12.68 10.74
CA ASP A 257 -9.91 12.57 10.82
C ASP A 257 -10.44 11.48 9.88
N PHE A 258 -9.72 11.25 8.78
CA PHE A 258 -10.00 10.19 7.82
C PHE A 258 -8.70 9.51 7.38
N ILE A 259 -8.72 8.20 7.17
CA ILE A 259 -7.56 7.40 6.76
C ILE A 259 -7.93 6.51 5.58
N CYS A 260 -7.05 6.45 4.59
CA CYS A 260 -7.08 5.59 3.41
C CYS A 260 -5.82 4.70 3.43
N LEU A 261 -5.99 3.40 3.66
CA LEU A 261 -4.89 2.44 3.62
C LEU A 261 -5.00 1.54 2.39
N GLN A 262 -3.85 1.21 1.82
CA GLN A 262 -3.70 0.24 0.72
C GLN A 262 -2.83 -0.93 1.19
N GLU A 263 -2.96 -2.09 0.53
CA GLU A 263 -2.22 -3.33 0.86
C GLU A 263 -2.47 -3.88 2.28
N VAL A 264 -3.66 -3.62 2.84
CA VAL A 264 -4.05 -4.23 4.11
C VAL A 264 -4.36 -5.71 3.88
N THR A 265 -3.62 -6.60 4.51
CA THR A 265 -3.86 -8.05 4.50
C THR A 265 -4.76 -8.46 5.69
N PRO A 266 -5.29 -9.70 5.70
CA PRO A 266 -6.02 -10.21 6.87
C PRO A 266 -5.20 -10.13 8.18
N SER A 267 -3.91 -10.46 8.14
CA SER A 267 -3.05 -10.41 9.33
C SER A 267 -2.73 -8.97 9.77
N ILE A 268 -2.58 -8.03 8.84
CA ILE A 268 -2.47 -6.60 9.17
C ILE A 268 -3.76 -6.11 9.81
N TYR A 269 -4.91 -6.48 9.25
CA TYR A 269 -6.21 -6.11 9.76
C TYR A 269 -6.41 -6.60 11.20
N GLU A 270 -6.03 -7.85 11.52
CA GLU A 270 -6.05 -8.37 12.89
C GLU A 270 -5.19 -7.54 13.86
N ILE A 271 -3.98 -7.15 13.45
CA ILE A 271 -3.11 -6.27 14.25
C ILE A 271 -3.78 -4.91 14.50
N PHE A 272 -4.46 -4.35 13.50
CA PHE A 272 -5.20 -3.10 13.67
C PHE A 272 -6.40 -3.27 14.60
N GLN A 273 -7.12 -4.38 14.54
CA GLN A 273 -8.24 -4.68 15.46
C GLN A 273 -7.76 -4.77 16.93
N GLU A 274 -6.54 -5.23 17.16
CA GLU A 274 -5.92 -5.26 18.50
C GLU A 274 -5.51 -3.86 19.01
N SER A 275 -5.39 -2.87 18.12
CA SER A 275 -4.89 -1.54 18.45
C SER A 275 -5.91 -0.66 19.18
N ASN A 276 -5.43 0.24 20.04
CA ASN A 276 -6.30 1.19 20.74
C ASN A 276 -6.79 2.31 19.82
N TRP A 277 -5.95 2.79 18.91
CA TRP A 277 -6.30 3.90 18.02
C TRP A 277 -7.49 3.56 17.12
N LEU A 278 -7.64 2.31 16.66
CA LEU A 278 -8.73 1.93 15.76
C LEU A 278 -10.11 2.08 16.40
N LYS A 279 -10.22 1.97 17.73
CA LYS A 279 -11.47 2.13 18.49
C LYS A 279 -12.13 3.50 18.30
N HIS A 280 -11.35 4.50 17.87
CA HIS A 280 -11.83 5.85 17.60
C HIS A 280 -12.38 6.03 16.18
N TYR A 281 -12.28 5.02 15.32
CA TYR A 281 -12.66 5.10 13.92
C TYR A 281 -13.77 4.11 13.56
N LYS A 282 -14.68 4.56 12.69
CA LYS A 282 -15.55 3.66 11.92
C LYS A 282 -14.78 3.13 10.72
N CYS A 283 -14.83 1.81 10.49
CA CYS A 283 -14.05 1.14 9.46
C CYS A 283 -14.93 0.70 8.27
N SER A 284 -14.38 0.75 7.06
CA SER A 284 -15.09 0.35 5.84
C SER A 284 -15.18 -1.16 5.63
N VAL A 285 -14.31 -1.93 6.27
CA VAL A 285 -14.18 -3.37 6.04
C VAL A 285 -14.86 -4.14 7.18
N PRO A 286 -15.93 -4.90 6.91
CA PRO A 286 -16.49 -5.85 7.85
C PRO A 286 -15.54 -7.03 8.08
N GLN A 287 -15.54 -7.59 9.29
CA GLN A 287 -14.63 -8.67 9.66
C GLN A 287 -14.72 -9.91 8.75
N HIS A 288 -15.92 -10.30 8.30
CA HIS A 288 -16.09 -11.46 7.42
C HIS A 288 -15.48 -11.27 6.02
N LEU A 289 -15.49 -10.04 5.48
CA LEU A 289 -14.89 -9.75 4.17
C LEU A 289 -13.36 -9.65 4.24
N SER A 290 -12.81 -9.36 5.42
CA SER A 290 -11.36 -9.24 5.60
C SER A 290 -10.60 -10.54 5.33
N THR A 291 -11.25 -11.71 5.40
CA THR A 291 -10.61 -13.02 5.19
C THR A 291 -10.78 -13.57 3.76
N GLU A 292 -11.60 -12.93 2.92
CA GLU A 292 -11.91 -13.44 1.57
C GLU A 292 -10.86 -13.06 0.53
N ARG A 293 -10.05 -12.04 0.82
CA ARG A 293 -9.08 -11.48 -0.12
C ARG A 293 -7.67 -11.47 0.47
N PRO A 294 -6.63 -11.65 -0.36
CA PRO A 294 -5.24 -11.64 0.13
C PRO A 294 -4.82 -10.26 0.65
N TYR A 295 -5.36 -9.18 0.08
CA TYR A 295 -5.22 -7.82 0.56
C TYR A 295 -6.35 -6.94 0.00
N PHE A 296 -6.55 -5.77 0.59
CA PHE A 296 -7.61 -4.82 0.23
C PHE A 296 -7.26 -3.37 0.61
N CYS A 297 -8.07 -2.43 0.15
CA CYS A 297 -8.04 -1.06 0.67
C CYS A 297 -8.95 -0.94 1.91
N MET A 298 -8.54 -0.14 2.88
CA MET A 298 -9.29 0.08 4.11
C MET A 298 -9.45 1.58 4.38
N GLN A 299 -10.68 2.03 4.55
CA GLN A 299 -10.98 3.41 4.94
C GLN A 299 -11.46 3.47 6.39
N MET A 300 -11.09 4.53 7.09
CA MET A 300 -11.45 4.76 8.49
C MET A 300 -11.82 6.21 8.71
N SER A 301 -12.88 6.47 9.47
CA SER A 301 -13.39 7.82 9.71
C SER A 301 -13.70 8.08 11.19
N LYS A 302 -13.25 9.23 11.71
CA LYS A 302 -13.77 9.86 12.94
C LYS A 302 -15.01 10.71 12.66
N LEU A 303 -15.19 11.14 11.41
CA LEU A 303 -16.22 12.07 10.98
C LEU A 303 -17.57 11.36 10.79
N PRO A 304 -18.69 12.07 10.99
CA PRO A 304 -20.01 11.60 10.58
C PRO A 304 -20.03 11.29 9.09
N MET A 305 -20.68 10.21 8.70
CA MET A 305 -20.74 9.78 7.31
C MET A 305 -21.98 8.94 7.03
N LYS A 306 -22.44 8.95 5.79
CA LYS A 306 -23.58 8.14 5.37
C LYS A 306 -23.21 6.66 5.22
N GLY A 307 -22.01 6.37 4.74
CA GLY A 307 -21.53 5.01 4.60
C GLY A 307 -20.30 4.89 3.71
N PHE A 308 -19.82 3.65 3.65
CA PHE A 308 -18.77 3.22 2.74
C PHE A 308 -19.38 2.40 1.61
N SER A 309 -18.79 2.48 0.42
CA SER A 309 -19.07 1.57 -0.68
C SER A 309 -17.80 1.21 -1.42
N CYS A 310 -17.82 0.14 -2.20
CA CYS A 310 -16.67 -0.31 -2.95
C CYS A 310 -17.08 -0.79 -4.34
N ILE A 311 -16.32 -0.38 -5.36
CA ILE A 311 -16.59 -0.68 -6.77
C ILE A 311 -15.36 -1.39 -7.34
N PRO A 312 -15.42 -2.70 -7.63
CA PRO A 312 -14.33 -3.41 -8.26
C PRO A 312 -14.05 -2.90 -9.67
N PHE A 313 -12.79 -2.75 -10.06
CA PHE A 313 -12.44 -2.44 -11.43
C PHE A 313 -12.53 -3.70 -12.30
N THR A 314 -13.40 -3.67 -13.29
CA THR A 314 -13.67 -4.83 -14.17
C THR A 314 -12.45 -5.28 -14.96
N ASN A 315 -11.52 -4.37 -15.26
CA ASN A 315 -10.29 -4.64 -15.99
C ASN A 315 -9.10 -5.05 -15.10
N SER A 316 -9.29 -5.10 -13.78
CA SER A 316 -8.18 -5.42 -12.87
C SER A 316 -7.89 -6.92 -12.87
N VAL A 317 -6.60 -7.26 -12.86
CA VAL A 317 -6.14 -8.65 -12.68
C VAL A 317 -5.52 -8.86 -11.29
N MET A 318 -5.42 -7.79 -10.50
CA MET A 318 -4.84 -7.81 -9.15
C MET A 318 -5.90 -7.59 -8.04
N GLY A 319 -7.19 -7.57 -8.37
CA GLY A 319 -8.28 -7.37 -7.41
C GLY A 319 -8.44 -5.91 -6.96
N ARG A 320 -8.13 -4.95 -7.84
CA ARG A 320 -8.20 -3.51 -7.57
C ARG A 320 -9.63 -3.00 -7.60
N GLU A 321 -9.88 -1.99 -6.78
CA GLU A 321 -11.20 -1.44 -6.55
C GLU A 321 -11.12 0.04 -6.16
N LEU A 322 -12.24 0.73 -6.33
CA LEU A 322 -12.46 2.10 -5.85
C LEU A 322 -13.33 2.05 -4.59
N CYS A 323 -12.74 2.36 -3.44
CA CYS A 323 -13.48 2.52 -2.19
C CYS A 323 -13.95 3.97 -2.04
N LEU A 324 -15.20 4.17 -1.67
CA LEU A 324 -15.84 5.47 -1.53
C LEU A 324 -16.37 5.66 -0.10
N ALA A 325 -16.22 6.88 0.41
CA ALA A 325 -16.79 7.33 1.67
C ALA A 325 -17.56 8.64 1.47
N ASP A 326 -18.85 8.65 1.80
CA ASP A 326 -19.72 9.84 1.76
C ASP A 326 -19.77 10.47 3.15
N ILE A 327 -18.92 11.50 3.36
CA ILE A 327 -18.73 12.17 4.64
C ILE A 327 -19.70 13.35 4.75
N ASP A 328 -20.38 13.43 5.90
CA ASP A 328 -21.21 14.57 6.28
C ASP A 328 -20.40 15.50 7.18
N VAL A 329 -20.01 16.65 6.63
CA VAL A 329 -19.17 17.64 7.32
C VAL A 329 -20.03 18.66 8.08
N GLY A 330 -21.36 18.50 8.06
CA GLY A 330 -22.30 19.45 8.67
C GLY A 330 -22.49 20.72 7.83
N GLY A 331 -23.49 21.53 8.20
CA GLY A 331 -23.79 22.78 7.50
C GLY A 331 -24.14 22.61 6.02
N SER A 332 -24.75 21.48 5.65
CA SER A 332 -25.09 21.08 4.27
C SER A 332 -23.89 20.76 3.36
N LYS A 333 -22.64 20.82 3.87
CA LYS A 333 -21.42 20.50 3.12
C LYS A 333 -21.19 18.98 3.14
N LYS A 334 -21.10 18.39 1.94
CA LYS A 334 -20.77 16.96 1.75
C LYS A 334 -19.37 16.85 1.19
N LEU A 335 -18.65 15.80 1.57
CA LEU A 335 -17.32 15.49 1.06
C LEU A 335 -17.26 14.00 0.69
N ILE A 336 -16.89 13.70 -0.55
CA ILE A 336 -16.58 12.33 -0.96
C ILE A 336 -15.08 12.10 -0.86
N VAL A 337 -14.67 11.10 -0.10
CA VAL A 337 -13.28 10.63 -0.08
C VAL A 337 -13.22 9.25 -0.71
N ALA A 338 -12.53 9.17 -1.83
CA ALA A 338 -12.25 7.94 -2.56
C ALA A 338 -10.82 7.48 -2.30
N THR A 339 -10.61 6.18 -2.18
CA THR A 339 -9.29 5.56 -2.21
C THR A 339 -9.21 4.43 -3.20
N SER A 340 -8.04 4.24 -3.79
CA SER A 340 -7.73 3.03 -4.54
C SER A 340 -6.25 2.66 -4.41
N HIS A 341 -5.94 1.45 -4.84
CA HIS A 341 -4.60 1.02 -5.18
C HIS A 341 -4.65 0.62 -6.67
N LEU A 342 -4.30 1.53 -7.57
CA LEU A 342 -4.43 1.28 -9.02
C LEU A 342 -3.42 0.23 -9.50
N GLU A 343 -3.71 -0.40 -10.65
CA GLU A 343 -2.94 -1.54 -11.19
C GLU A 343 -1.42 -1.28 -11.16
N SER A 344 -0.68 -2.15 -10.47
CA SER A 344 0.76 -1.96 -10.28
C SER A 344 1.57 -2.45 -11.49
N PRO A 345 2.73 -1.86 -11.79
CA PRO A 345 3.71 -2.49 -12.66
C PRO A 345 4.22 -3.79 -12.04
N CYS A 346 4.14 -4.91 -12.75
CA CYS A 346 4.62 -6.21 -12.28
C CYS A 346 5.53 -6.86 -13.34
N PRO A 347 6.75 -6.35 -13.53
CA PRO A 347 7.70 -6.95 -14.47
C PRO A 347 8.11 -8.33 -13.96
N ALA A 348 7.52 -9.37 -14.54
CA ALA A 348 7.71 -10.76 -14.15
C ALA A 348 7.98 -11.66 -15.36
N PRO A 349 8.65 -12.83 -15.17
CA PRO A 349 8.78 -13.82 -16.21
C PRO A 349 7.43 -14.15 -16.88
N PRO A 350 7.39 -14.45 -18.19
CA PRO A 350 8.54 -14.58 -19.08
C PRO A 350 8.96 -13.27 -19.76
N ARG A 351 8.11 -12.24 -19.78
CA ARG A 351 8.31 -11.04 -20.60
C ARG A 351 9.01 -9.88 -19.89
N TRP A 352 8.90 -9.80 -18.55
CA TRP A 352 9.52 -8.75 -17.73
C TRP A 352 9.07 -7.31 -18.05
N ASP A 353 8.00 -7.13 -18.82
CA ASP A 353 7.53 -5.84 -19.35
C ASP A 353 6.07 -5.52 -18.98
N GLN A 354 5.45 -6.28 -18.06
CA GLN A 354 4.06 -6.08 -17.69
C GLN A 354 3.88 -4.85 -16.80
N MET A 355 3.75 -3.67 -17.42
CA MET A 355 3.63 -2.38 -16.74
C MET A 355 2.19 -1.96 -16.40
N TYR A 356 1.20 -2.65 -16.97
CA TYR A 356 -0.24 -2.44 -16.73
C TYR A 356 -0.73 -0.99 -16.87
N SER A 357 -0.07 -0.20 -17.73
CA SER A 357 -0.38 1.21 -17.93
C SER A 357 -1.78 1.43 -18.49
N LYS A 358 -2.21 0.60 -19.45
CA LYS A 358 -3.54 0.72 -20.05
C LYS A 358 -4.65 0.50 -19.03
N GLU A 359 -4.48 -0.52 -18.18
CA GLU A 359 -5.39 -0.90 -17.12
C GLU A 359 -5.48 0.23 -16.10
N ARG A 360 -4.33 0.67 -15.58
CA ARG A 360 -4.22 1.76 -14.60
C ARG A 360 -4.82 3.08 -15.10
N VAL A 361 -4.56 3.47 -16.35
CA VAL A 361 -5.14 4.68 -16.96
C VAL A 361 -6.67 4.56 -17.07
N ALA A 362 -7.19 3.40 -17.48
CA ALA A 362 -8.63 3.18 -17.55
C ALA A 362 -9.30 3.25 -16.16
N GLN A 363 -8.66 2.67 -15.14
CA GLN A 363 -9.14 2.72 -13.75
C GLN A 363 -9.17 4.16 -13.21
N ALA A 364 -8.11 4.95 -13.44
CA ALA A 364 -8.08 6.35 -13.05
C ALA A 364 -9.19 7.17 -13.74
N LYS A 365 -9.43 6.94 -15.04
CA LYS A 365 -10.53 7.59 -15.78
C LYS A 365 -11.90 7.17 -15.23
N GLU A 366 -12.09 5.90 -14.92
CA GLU A 366 -13.33 5.39 -14.33
C GLU A 366 -13.60 6.06 -12.98
N ALA A 367 -12.60 6.10 -12.10
CA ALA A 367 -12.70 6.75 -10.79
C ALA A 367 -13.02 8.24 -10.90
N ILE A 368 -12.30 8.98 -11.74
CA ILE A 368 -12.56 10.40 -11.97
C ILE A 368 -13.96 10.62 -12.55
N ASN A 369 -14.40 9.82 -13.51
CA ASN A 369 -15.72 9.96 -14.12
C ASN A 369 -16.86 9.74 -13.12
N LEU A 370 -16.66 8.90 -12.10
CA LEU A 370 -17.62 8.70 -11.01
C LEU A 370 -17.65 9.88 -10.03
N LEU A 371 -16.53 10.58 -9.86
CA LEU A 371 -16.39 11.65 -8.87
C LEU A 371 -16.61 13.06 -9.44
N LYS A 372 -16.50 13.26 -10.76
CA LYS A 372 -16.44 14.59 -11.40
C LYS A 372 -17.63 15.50 -11.10
N ASP A 373 -18.82 14.94 -10.89
CA ASP A 373 -20.05 15.71 -10.65
C ASP A 373 -20.21 16.10 -9.17
N SER A 374 -19.30 15.66 -8.30
CA SER A 374 -19.32 15.99 -6.89
C SER A 374 -18.59 17.32 -6.63
N PRO A 375 -19.23 18.28 -5.94
CA PRO A 375 -18.63 19.61 -5.69
C PRO A 375 -17.43 19.53 -4.74
N ASN A 376 -17.40 18.54 -3.85
CA ASN A 376 -16.25 18.26 -2.99
C ASN A 376 -15.92 16.78 -3.06
N ALA A 377 -14.85 16.45 -3.78
CA ALA A 377 -14.33 15.11 -3.93
C ALA A 377 -12.81 15.09 -3.78
N ILE A 378 -12.33 14.06 -3.10
CA ILE A 378 -10.91 13.76 -2.94
C ILE A 378 -10.69 12.34 -3.39
N PHE A 379 -9.80 12.12 -4.36
CA PHE A 379 -9.32 10.81 -4.75
C PHE A 379 -7.87 10.64 -4.31
N ALA A 380 -7.66 9.73 -3.35
CA ALA A 380 -6.37 9.49 -2.73
C ALA A 380 -5.94 8.02 -2.86
N GLY A 381 -4.69 7.71 -2.53
CA GLY A 381 -4.19 6.34 -2.53
C GLY A 381 -2.92 6.16 -3.33
N ASP A 382 -2.48 4.90 -3.42
CA ASP A 382 -1.38 4.47 -4.27
C ASP A 382 -1.89 4.35 -5.72
N MET A 383 -1.59 5.38 -6.50
CA MET A 383 -2.01 5.46 -7.90
C MET A 383 -1.11 4.64 -8.82
N ASN A 384 0.02 4.10 -8.34
CA ASN A 384 1.05 3.46 -9.16
C ASN A 384 1.47 4.27 -10.40
N TRP A 385 1.23 5.59 -10.39
CA TRP A 385 1.22 6.40 -11.60
C TRP A 385 2.63 6.82 -12.01
N ASP A 386 2.95 6.57 -13.28
CA ASP A 386 4.19 7.02 -13.90
C ASP A 386 3.87 8.05 -14.98
N ASP A 387 4.10 9.34 -14.70
CA ASP A 387 3.74 10.43 -15.61
C ASP A 387 4.39 10.30 -17.01
N LYS A 388 5.50 9.54 -17.14
CA LYS A 388 6.14 9.29 -18.45
C LYS A 388 5.48 8.16 -19.22
N LEU A 389 4.96 7.14 -18.53
CA LEU A 389 4.37 5.96 -19.16
C LEU A 389 2.85 6.11 -19.34
N ASP A 390 2.18 6.65 -18.31
CA ASP A 390 0.72 6.77 -18.23
C ASP A 390 0.22 8.12 -18.76
N GLY A 391 1.12 9.10 -18.89
CA GLY A 391 0.82 10.46 -19.29
C GLY A 391 0.28 11.32 -18.15
N ALA A 392 -0.40 12.41 -18.51
CA ALA A 392 -1.05 13.27 -17.53
C ALA A 392 -2.20 12.52 -16.84
N PHE A 393 -2.31 12.69 -15.53
CA PHE A 393 -3.44 12.16 -14.77
C PHE A 393 -4.75 12.77 -15.33
N PRO A 394 -5.82 11.99 -15.55
CA PRO A 394 -7.01 12.43 -16.29
C PRO A 394 -7.92 13.35 -15.47
N LEU A 395 -7.40 14.46 -14.96
CA LEU A 395 -8.14 15.43 -14.15
C LEU A 395 -9.03 16.32 -15.04
N PRO A 396 -10.32 16.49 -14.71
CA PRO A 396 -11.20 17.48 -15.32
C PRO A 396 -10.81 18.90 -14.88
N ASP A 397 -11.36 19.90 -15.56
CA ASP A 397 -11.20 21.30 -15.15
C ASP A 397 -11.69 21.52 -13.71
N GLY A 398 -10.94 22.31 -12.95
CA GLY A 398 -11.20 22.58 -11.53
C GLY A 398 -10.62 21.56 -10.56
N TRP A 399 -10.19 20.39 -11.03
CA TRP A 399 -9.45 19.43 -10.21
C TRP A 399 -7.98 19.81 -10.12
N ILE A 400 -7.38 19.56 -8.95
CA ILE A 400 -5.96 19.80 -8.67
C ILE A 400 -5.28 18.53 -8.17
N ASP A 401 -3.97 18.46 -8.37
CA ASP A 401 -3.08 17.56 -7.62
C ASP A 401 -2.55 18.32 -6.40
N ALA A 402 -2.94 17.91 -5.19
CA ALA A 402 -2.67 18.66 -3.97
C ALA A 402 -1.17 18.81 -3.68
N TRP A 403 -0.32 17.85 -4.12
CA TRP A 403 1.12 17.97 -3.95
C TRP A 403 1.68 19.06 -4.87
N LEU A 404 1.27 19.07 -6.13
CA LEU A 404 1.75 20.07 -7.09
C LEU A 404 1.29 21.49 -6.72
N GLU A 405 0.08 21.63 -6.17
CA GLU A 405 -0.46 22.91 -5.69
C GLU A 405 0.33 23.45 -4.48
N LEU A 406 0.57 22.60 -3.48
CA LEU A 406 1.12 23.04 -2.18
C LEU A 406 2.66 22.97 -2.09
N ARG A 407 3.30 22.18 -2.95
CA ARG A 407 4.76 21.96 -2.98
C ARG A 407 5.32 22.10 -4.40
N PRO A 408 5.09 23.26 -5.07
CA PRO A 408 5.53 23.45 -6.44
C PRO A 408 7.06 23.32 -6.53
N GLY A 409 7.53 22.45 -7.43
CA GLY A 409 8.95 22.19 -7.66
C GLY A 409 9.57 21.09 -6.78
N GLU A 410 8.84 20.56 -5.80
CA GLU A 410 9.28 19.39 -5.04
C GLU A 410 8.85 18.08 -5.72
N ASN A 411 9.72 17.07 -5.69
CA ASN A 411 9.48 15.81 -6.40
C ASN A 411 8.33 14.97 -5.82
N GLY A 412 8.10 15.05 -4.49
CA GLY A 412 7.07 14.27 -3.80
C GLY A 412 7.25 12.76 -3.91
N TRP A 413 8.47 12.24 -3.87
CA TRP A 413 8.70 10.79 -3.97
C TRP A 413 8.20 10.06 -2.73
N THR A 414 7.01 9.46 -2.83
CA THR A 414 6.40 8.63 -1.78
C THR A 414 6.95 7.20 -1.80
N TYR A 415 7.50 6.76 -2.93
CA TYR A 415 8.31 5.55 -3.05
C TYR A 415 9.73 5.92 -3.46
N ASP A 416 10.67 5.85 -2.52
CA ASP A 416 12.05 6.29 -2.74
C ASP A 416 13.07 5.26 -2.22
N THR A 417 13.61 4.44 -3.12
CA THR A 417 14.67 3.47 -2.78
C THR A 417 16.01 4.07 -2.35
N LYS A 418 16.21 5.37 -2.52
CA LYS A 418 17.42 6.10 -2.12
C LYS A 418 17.26 6.68 -0.71
N ALA A 419 16.11 7.31 -0.43
CA ALA A 419 15.83 7.89 0.88
C ALA A 419 15.35 6.84 1.89
N ASN A 420 14.50 5.89 1.46
CA ASN A 420 13.99 4.83 2.32
C ASN A 420 15.10 3.81 2.58
N GLN A 421 15.72 3.93 3.75
CA GLN A 421 16.88 3.12 4.12
C GLN A 421 16.56 1.63 4.19
N MET A 422 15.30 1.25 4.44
CA MET A 422 14.82 -0.14 4.42
C MET A 422 14.95 -0.76 3.02
N LEU A 423 14.87 0.05 1.97
CA LEU A 423 14.99 -0.41 0.58
C LEU A 423 16.42 -0.40 0.04
N SER A 424 17.39 0.03 0.86
CA SER A 424 18.79 0.13 0.47
C SER A 424 19.30 -1.13 -0.23
N GLY A 425 20.12 -0.92 -1.26
CA GLY A 425 20.64 -1.99 -2.09
C GLY A 425 19.70 -2.43 -3.22
N ASN A 426 18.47 -1.92 -3.32
CA ASN A 426 17.66 -2.03 -4.53
C ASN A 426 18.22 -1.15 -5.65
N ARG A 427 17.76 -1.37 -6.89
CA ARG A 427 18.01 -0.42 -8.00
C ARG A 427 17.30 0.88 -7.66
N THR A 428 17.93 2.01 -8.00
CA THR A 428 17.31 3.31 -7.84
C THR A 428 15.99 3.40 -8.60
N LEU A 429 14.94 3.63 -7.84
CA LEU A 429 13.58 3.93 -8.25
C LEU A 429 13.04 4.96 -7.27
N GLN A 430 12.59 6.10 -7.81
CA GLN A 430 12.06 7.23 -7.05
C GLN A 430 10.82 7.71 -7.78
N LYS A 431 9.66 7.53 -7.16
CA LYS A 431 8.35 7.73 -7.79
C LYS A 431 7.36 8.35 -6.82
N ARG A 432 6.45 9.16 -7.37
CA ARG A 432 5.30 9.75 -6.66
C ARG A 432 4.07 8.89 -6.95
N LEU A 433 4.03 7.72 -6.32
CA LEU A 433 2.99 6.73 -6.53
C LEU A 433 1.71 7.12 -5.80
N ASP A 434 1.85 7.60 -4.56
CA ASP A 434 0.75 8.02 -3.71
C ASP A 434 0.41 9.49 -3.99
N ARG A 435 -0.87 9.79 -4.19
CA ARG A 435 -1.32 11.13 -4.60
C ARG A 435 -2.65 11.50 -3.95
N PHE A 436 -2.94 12.79 -3.93
CA PHE A 436 -4.25 13.37 -3.60
C PHE A 436 -4.72 14.23 -4.76
N MET A 437 -5.82 13.82 -5.42
CA MET A 437 -6.50 14.58 -6.45
C MET A 437 -7.77 15.19 -5.86
N CYS A 438 -7.96 16.49 -5.98
CA CYS A 438 -8.99 17.21 -5.26
C CYS A 438 -9.82 18.08 -6.19
N ASN A 439 -11.14 18.01 -6.04
CA ASN A 439 -12.07 19.06 -6.48
C ASN A 439 -12.82 19.55 -5.25
N LEU A 440 -12.65 20.80 -4.86
CA LEU A 440 -13.15 21.32 -3.59
C LEU A 440 -13.76 22.71 -3.79
N HIS A 441 -15.08 22.81 -3.75
CA HIS A 441 -15.82 24.05 -3.86
C HIS A 441 -16.05 24.74 -2.50
N ASP A 442 -16.29 23.93 -1.46
CA ASP A 442 -16.61 24.41 -0.10
C ASP A 442 -15.42 24.32 0.86
N PHE A 443 -14.29 23.83 0.37
CA PHE A 443 -13.06 23.63 1.10
C PHE A 443 -11.86 24.15 0.30
N LYS A 444 -10.75 24.35 0.99
CA LYS A 444 -9.45 24.55 0.36
C LYS A 444 -8.41 23.62 0.95
N VAL A 445 -7.40 23.30 0.15
CA VAL A 445 -6.19 22.61 0.61
C VAL A 445 -5.31 23.60 1.37
N ASP A 446 -4.94 23.28 2.61
CA ASP A 446 -4.10 24.15 3.46
C ASP A 446 -2.68 23.60 3.64
N GLY A 447 -2.51 22.27 3.59
CA GLY A 447 -1.22 21.64 3.82
C GLY A 447 -1.16 20.20 3.34
N ILE A 448 0.04 19.76 2.98
CA ILE A 448 0.34 18.37 2.66
C ILE A 448 1.72 18.03 3.24
N GLU A 449 1.79 16.91 3.93
CA GLU A 449 2.98 16.45 4.64
C GLU A 449 3.26 14.99 4.30
N MET A 450 4.54 14.65 4.17
CA MET A 450 4.99 13.28 4.01
C MET A 450 5.38 12.73 5.38
N ILE A 451 4.82 11.57 5.76
CA ILE A 451 5.03 10.96 7.08
C ILE A 451 5.58 9.53 6.96
N GLY A 452 6.11 8.99 8.05
CA GLY A 452 6.73 7.66 8.06
C GLY A 452 8.08 7.61 7.34
N VAL A 453 8.77 8.75 7.27
CA VAL A 453 10.09 8.90 6.64
C VAL A 453 11.25 8.43 7.52
N GLU A 454 10.99 8.20 8.80
CA GLU A 454 11.99 7.81 9.79
C GLU A 454 11.97 6.30 10.06
N ALA A 455 13.16 5.75 10.29
CA ALA A 455 13.31 4.37 10.73
C ALA A 455 12.71 4.16 12.14
N ILE A 456 12.12 2.99 12.36
CA ILE A 456 11.64 2.58 13.67
C ILE A 456 12.85 2.36 14.59
N PRO A 457 12.96 3.07 15.73
CA PRO A 457 14.14 3.00 16.58
C PRO A 457 14.47 1.58 17.05
N GLY A 458 15.74 1.20 16.90
CA GLY A 458 16.26 -0.10 17.35
C GLY A 458 15.81 -1.30 16.51
N LEU A 459 15.14 -1.09 15.38
CA LEU A 459 14.63 -2.16 14.53
C LEU A 459 15.44 -2.28 13.23
N SER A 460 15.85 -3.50 12.90
CA SER A 460 16.62 -3.79 11.69
C SER A 460 16.29 -5.18 11.14
N TYR A 461 16.49 -5.38 9.84
CA TYR A 461 16.32 -6.67 9.18
C TYR A 461 17.53 -7.02 8.32
N CYS A 462 17.72 -8.31 8.07
CA CYS A 462 18.79 -8.81 7.20
C CYS A 462 18.29 -8.97 5.77
N LYS A 463 18.95 -8.31 4.82
CA LYS A 463 18.70 -8.44 3.38
C LYS A 463 19.86 -9.15 2.70
N GLU A 464 19.56 -10.21 1.97
CA GLU A 464 20.54 -10.88 1.13
C GLU A 464 20.62 -10.21 -0.25
N LYS A 465 21.83 -9.89 -0.70
CA LYS A 465 22.08 -9.31 -2.01
C LYS A 465 23.19 -10.08 -2.72
N LYS A 466 22.89 -10.57 -3.91
CA LYS A 466 23.89 -11.19 -4.80
C LYS A 466 24.71 -10.11 -5.50
N VAL A 467 26.00 -10.04 -5.19
CA VAL A 467 26.96 -9.12 -5.82
C VAL A 467 28.07 -9.97 -6.43
N ARG A 468 28.23 -9.91 -7.76
CA ARG A 468 29.27 -10.67 -8.50
C ARG A 468 29.30 -12.17 -8.13
N LYS A 469 28.13 -12.81 -8.12
CA LYS A 469 27.91 -14.22 -7.73
C LYS A 469 28.13 -14.57 -6.24
N VAL A 470 28.51 -13.60 -5.40
CA VAL A 470 28.63 -13.79 -3.94
C VAL A 470 27.41 -13.20 -3.24
N PHE A 471 26.81 -13.95 -2.30
CA PHE A 471 25.75 -13.43 -1.45
C PHE A 471 26.35 -12.59 -0.31
N LYS A 472 25.90 -11.35 -0.19
CA LYS A 472 26.23 -10.46 0.92
C LYS A 472 24.98 -10.24 1.76
N LYS A 473 25.12 -10.30 3.08
CA LYS A 473 24.07 -9.91 4.03
C LYS A 473 24.24 -8.43 4.38
N LEU A 474 23.18 -7.66 4.22
CA LEU A 474 23.08 -6.26 4.61
C LEU A 474 22.14 -6.18 5.80
N VAL A 475 22.56 -5.52 6.88
CA VAL A 475 21.67 -5.18 7.99
C VAL A 475 21.11 -3.80 7.71
N LEU A 476 19.81 -3.69 7.53
CA LEU A 476 19.13 -2.45 7.14
C LEU A 476 18.10 -2.08 8.20
N PRO A 477 17.86 -0.77 8.43
CA PRO A 477 16.79 -0.33 9.31
C PRO A 477 15.43 -0.71 8.75
N VAL A 478 14.43 -0.72 9.62
CA VAL A 478 13.03 -0.98 9.24
C VAL A 478 12.24 0.30 9.36
N LEU A 479 11.50 0.63 8.30
CA LEU A 479 10.52 1.70 8.28
C LEU A 479 9.10 1.09 8.35
N PRO A 480 8.06 1.88 8.64
CA PRO A 480 6.69 1.37 8.68
C PRO A 480 6.25 0.67 7.38
N SER A 481 6.75 1.15 6.23
CA SER A 481 6.43 0.63 4.90
C SER A 481 7.56 0.96 3.92
N ASP A 482 7.53 0.34 2.74
CA ASP A 482 8.36 0.75 1.60
C ASP A 482 7.85 2.08 0.97
N HIS A 483 6.61 2.48 1.28
CA HIS A 483 6.05 3.79 1.00
C HIS A 483 6.13 4.75 2.20
N TYR A 484 6.18 6.04 1.88
CA TYR A 484 5.86 7.12 2.81
C TYR A 484 4.40 7.51 2.70
N GLY A 485 3.78 7.83 3.83
CA GLY A 485 2.40 8.29 3.87
C GLY A 485 2.27 9.76 3.47
N LEU A 486 1.09 10.14 2.98
CA LEU A 486 0.72 11.53 2.72
C LEU A 486 -0.42 11.95 3.64
N LEU A 487 -0.23 13.04 4.38
CA LEU A 487 -1.21 13.66 5.25
C LEU A 487 -1.67 14.98 4.63
N LEU A 488 -2.89 15.01 4.10
CA LEU A 488 -3.53 16.20 3.57
C LEU A 488 -4.32 16.91 4.67
N THR A 489 -4.21 18.24 4.74
CA THR A 489 -5.04 19.09 5.57
C THR A 489 -5.88 20.00 4.68
N ILE A 490 -7.20 19.97 4.87
CA ILE A 490 -8.15 20.87 4.22
C ILE A 490 -8.92 21.64 5.28
N SER A 491 -9.53 22.75 4.87
CA SER A 491 -10.50 23.42 5.72
C SER A 491 -11.67 24.02 4.96
N SER A 492 -12.78 24.18 5.68
CA SER A 492 -13.97 24.82 5.15
C SER A 492 -13.70 26.28 4.77
N LEU A 493 -14.16 26.67 3.59
CA LEU A 493 -14.27 28.06 3.14
C LEU A 493 -15.38 28.80 3.87
#